data_AF-A0A1C6TSB6-F1
#
_entry.id   AF-A0A1C6TSB6-F1
#
_cell.length_a   1.000
_cell.length_b   1.000
_cell.length_c   1.000
_cell.angle_alpha   90.00
_cell.angle_beta   90.00
_cell.angle_gamma   90.00
#
_symmetry.space_group_name_H-M   'P 1'
#
loop_
_entity.id
_entity.type
_entity.pdbx_description
1 polymer ?
#
loop_
_entity_poly.entity_id
_entity_poly.type
_entity_poly.pdbx_seq_one_letter_code
_entity_poly.pdbx_strand_id
1 'polypeptide(L)'
;MNNGSGDEWSVVFTVGGAFIRVFDHESAMTPYRDPVHQLWPGLLDGLPAVLRPQVEEPAFGDEEGRFVATAVLWRLAGDDRWRAGEHIAFPQPRGAYDTDPDGSGLLEILLDDIADRYVSFAQDHHEVDVDPRAVEHVVAHRPLTDVVVRALNAEATVSGLYEDVAAIGYPIAA
;
A
#
# COMPACT_ATOMS: atom_id res chain seq x y z
N MET A 1 1.78 1.44 2.44
CA MET A 1 3.24 1.26 2.29
C MET A 1 3.70 2.09 1.11
N ASN A 2 4.82 2.81 1.26
CA ASN A 2 5.62 3.33 0.15
C ASN A 2 6.97 2.62 0.28
N ASN A 3 7.44 1.96 -0.78
CA ASN A 3 8.65 1.14 -0.72
C ASN A 3 9.96 1.95 -0.91
N GLY A 4 9.87 3.26 -1.13
CA GLY A 4 11.01 4.14 -1.39
C GLY A 4 11.56 4.05 -2.81
N SER A 5 10.93 3.26 -3.68
CA SER A 5 11.36 3.00 -5.06
C SER A 5 10.30 3.37 -6.10
N GLY A 6 9.20 4.01 -5.68
CA GLY A 6 8.14 4.48 -6.56
C GLY A 6 6.83 3.69 -6.45
N ASP A 7 6.82 2.56 -5.73
CA ASP A 7 5.60 1.77 -5.55
C ASP A 7 4.94 2.05 -4.21
N GLU A 8 3.62 2.11 -4.26
CA GLU A 8 2.80 2.51 -3.14
C GLU A 8 1.49 1.73 -3.09
N TRP A 9 1.05 1.40 -1.88
CA TRP A 9 -0.33 1.05 -1.65
C TRP A 9 -0.85 1.67 -0.36
N SER A 10 -2.15 1.95 -0.31
CA SER A 10 -2.84 2.51 0.85
C SER A 10 -4.15 1.77 1.08
N VAL A 11 -4.45 1.48 2.34
CA VAL A 11 -5.74 0.91 2.78
C VAL A 11 -6.43 1.93 3.67
N VAL A 12 -7.62 2.38 3.25
CA VAL A 12 -8.42 3.36 3.98
C VAL A 12 -9.67 2.67 4.51
N PHE A 13 -9.86 2.71 5.83
CA PHE A 13 -11.08 2.27 6.48
C PHE A 13 -11.97 3.47 6.78
N THR A 14 -13.22 3.41 6.35
CA THR A 14 -14.24 4.44 6.56
C THR A 14 -15.49 3.81 7.16
N VAL A 15 -16.43 4.65 7.62
CA VAL A 15 -17.77 4.18 8.01
C VAL A 15 -18.51 3.52 6.84
N GLY A 16 -18.24 3.94 5.60
CA GLY A 16 -18.88 3.40 4.40
C GLY A 16 -18.31 2.06 3.92
N GLY A 17 -17.11 1.70 4.35
CA GLY A 17 -16.38 0.52 3.88
C GLY A 17 -14.87 0.75 3.81
N ALA A 18 -14.19 -0.11 3.07
CA ALA A 18 -12.75 -0.02 2.83
C ALA A 18 -12.44 0.33 1.37
N PHE A 19 -11.35 1.07 1.16
CA PHE A 19 -10.79 1.44 -0.13
C PHE A 19 -9.30 1.12 -0.15
N ILE A 20 -8.84 0.51 -1.23
CA ILE A 20 -7.43 0.21 -1.46
C ILE A 20 -7.02 0.88 -2.76
N ARG A 21 -5.95 1.68 -2.70
CA ARG A 21 -5.25 2.19 -3.88
C ARG A 21 -3.88 1.53 -3.93
N VAL A 22 -3.52 1.06 -5.11
CA VAL A 22 -2.21 0.54 -5.46
C VAL A 22 -1.67 1.38 -6.61
N PHE A 23 -0.40 1.71 -6.56
CA PHE A 23 0.34 2.35 -7.61
C PHE A 23 1.69 1.64 -7.74
N ASP A 24 1.86 0.90 -8.81
CA ASP A 24 3.13 0.33 -9.26
C ASP A 24 3.67 1.21 -10.38
N HIS A 25 4.85 1.79 -10.19
CA HIS A 25 5.40 2.74 -11.16
C HIS A 25 5.91 2.07 -12.45
N GLU A 26 6.24 0.76 -12.40
CA GLU A 26 6.72 -0.03 -13.53
C GLU A 26 5.60 -0.80 -14.25
N SER A 27 4.43 -0.91 -13.61
CA SER A 27 3.24 -1.60 -14.10
C SER A 27 2.88 -1.29 -15.55
N ALA A 28 2.28 -2.29 -16.21
CA ALA A 28 1.70 -2.13 -17.53
C ALA A 28 0.68 -0.98 -17.60
N MET A 29 -0.03 -0.77 -16.51
CA MET A 29 -1.18 0.12 -16.35
C MET A 29 -0.85 1.47 -15.70
N THR A 30 0.43 1.78 -15.46
CA THR A 30 0.84 3.06 -14.88
C THR A 30 0.42 4.26 -15.74
N PRO A 31 -0.20 5.31 -15.15
CA PRO A 31 -0.59 6.53 -15.87
C PRO A 31 0.60 7.25 -16.51
N TYR A 32 1.82 7.07 -16.00
CA TYR A 32 3.03 7.70 -16.54
C TYR A 32 3.45 7.18 -17.93
N ARG A 33 2.75 6.18 -18.47
CA ARG A 33 2.91 5.74 -19.87
C ARG A 33 2.02 6.50 -20.85
N ASP A 34 1.02 7.21 -20.35
CA ASP A 34 0.15 8.06 -21.15
C ASP A 34 0.70 9.50 -21.16
N PRO A 35 0.82 10.19 -22.32
CA PRO A 35 1.39 11.54 -22.40
C PRO A 35 0.66 12.62 -21.58
N VAL A 36 -0.59 12.36 -21.16
CA VAL A 36 -1.37 13.28 -20.32
C VAL A 36 -1.70 12.65 -18.95
N HIS A 37 -0.98 11.59 -18.56
CA HIS A 37 -1.09 10.88 -17.28
C HIS A 37 -2.51 10.41 -16.94
N GLN A 38 -3.27 9.95 -17.94
CA GLN A 38 -4.57 9.36 -17.69
C GLN A 38 -4.46 8.02 -16.96
N LEU A 39 -5.37 7.79 -16.00
CA LEU A 39 -5.57 6.49 -15.38
C LEU A 39 -5.96 5.45 -16.45
N TRP A 40 -5.63 4.19 -16.17
CA TRP A 40 -6.09 3.10 -17.03
C TRP A 40 -7.62 3.10 -17.14
N PRO A 41 -8.19 2.97 -18.35
CA PRO A 41 -9.64 2.98 -18.54
C PRO A 41 -10.35 1.91 -17.71
N GLY A 42 -11.46 2.29 -17.06
CA GLY A 42 -12.26 1.40 -16.23
C GLY A 42 -11.83 1.31 -14.77
N LEU A 43 -10.65 1.82 -14.38
CA LEU A 43 -10.08 1.63 -13.05
C LEU A 43 -11.00 2.11 -11.90
N LEU A 44 -11.77 3.18 -12.14
CA LEU A 44 -12.70 3.78 -11.17
C LEU A 44 -14.18 3.56 -11.55
N ASP A 45 -14.46 2.79 -12.60
CA ASP A 45 -15.83 2.52 -13.03
C ASP A 45 -16.55 1.67 -11.99
N GLY A 46 -17.76 2.09 -11.60
CA GLY A 46 -18.51 1.44 -10.52
C GLY A 46 -18.12 1.90 -9.10
N LEU A 47 -17.15 2.82 -8.94
CA LEU A 47 -16.77 3.33 -7.62
C LEU A 47 -17.96 4.01 -6.91
N PRO A 48 -18.38 3.52 -5.72
CA PRO A 48 -19.49 4.08 -4.97
C PRO A 48 -19.23 5.53 -4.56
N ALA A 49 -20.28 6.37 -4.60
CA ALA A 49 -20.19 7.78 -4.24
C ALA A 49 -19.62 8.03 -2.84
N VAL A 50 -19.90 7.13 -1.88
CA VAL A 50 -19.40 7.20 -0.50
C VAL A 50 -17.87 7.06 -0.41
N LEU A 51 -17.22 6.48 -1.43
CA LEU A 51 -15.77 6.31 -1.50
C LEU A 51 -15.08 7.31 -2.46
N ARG A 52 -15.83 8.25 -3.04
CA ARG A 52 -15.26 9.32 -3.89
C ARG A 52 -14.23 10.21 -3.19
N PRO A 53 -14.39 10.55 -1.88
CA PRO A 53 -13.38 11.34 -1.18
C PRO A 53 -11.98 10.69 -1.19
N GLN A 54 -11.90 9.36 -1.32
CA GLN A 54 -10.61 8.67 -1.41
C GLN A 54 -9.91 8.87 -2.77
N VAL A 55 -10.62 9.26 -3.82
CA VAL A 55 -9.97 9.65 -5.10
C VAL A 55 -9.52 11.10 -5.06
N GLU A 56 -10.12 11.92 -4.20
CA GLU A 56 -9.81 13.34 -4.02
C GLU A 56 -8.76 13.59 -2.93
N GLU A 57 -8.34 12.54 -2.22
CA GLU A 57 -7.36 12.60 -1.14
C GLU A 57 -5.99 13.05 -1.68
N PRO A 58 -5.48 14.22 -1.24
CA PRO A 58 -4.20 14.75 -1.71
C PRO A 58 -3.01 13.81 -1.47
N ALA A 59 -3.03 13.00 -0.40
CA ALA A 59 -1.97 12.02 -0.14
C ALA A 59 -1.88 10.91 -1.22
N PHE A 60 -2.89 10.81 -2.08
CA PHE A 60 -2.97 9.88 -3.20
C PHE A 60 -2.74 10.61 -4.55
N GLY A 61 -2.29 11.86 -4.53
CA GLY A 61 -1.90 12.60 -5.74
C GLY A 61 -0.44 12.39 -6.14
N ASP A 62 -0.10 12.65 -7.40
CA ASP A 62 1.26 12.98 -7.83
C ASP A 62 1.66 14.41 -7.40
N GLU A 63 2.84 14.89 -7.80
CA GLU A 63 3.32 16.25 -7.51
C GLU A 63 2.39 17.35 -8.03
N GLU A 64 1.59 17.06 -9.06
CA GLU A 64 0.57 17.96 -9.60
C GLU A 64 -0.82 17.77 -8.94
N GLY A 65 -0.92 16.91 -7.92
CA GLY A 65 -2.15 16.62 -7.19
C GLY A 65 -3.15 15.75 -7.97
N ARG A 66 -2.72 15.08 -9.05
CA ARG A 66 -3.58 14.16 -9.80
C ARG A 66 -3.57 12.79 -9.14
N PHE A 67 -4.74 12.23 -8.90
CA PHE A 67 -4.84 10.86 -8.39
C PHE A 67 -4.14 9.88 -9.34
N VAL A 68 -3.21 9.09 -8.80
CA VAL A 68 -2.50 8.04 -9.55
C VAL A 68 -2.85 6.67 -8.99
N ALA A 69 -3.08 5.68 -9.84
CA ALA A 69 -3.28 4.31 -9.41
C ALA A 69 -3.08 3.36 -10.59
N THR A 70 -2.71 2.14 -10.29
CA THR A 70 -2.63 1.00 -11.21
C THR A 70 -3.67 -0.06 -10.87
N ALA A 71 -3.99 -0.23 -9.58
CA ALA A 71 -5.15 -1.00 -9.11
C ALA A 71 -5.95 -0.22 -8.05
N VAL A 72 -7.28 -0.37 -8.07
CA VAL A 72 -8.17 0.19 -7.05
C VAL A 72 -9.19 -0.87 -6.67
N LEU A 73 -9.29 -1.17 -5.37
CA LEU A 73 -10.26 -2.12 -4.81
C LEU A 73 -11.11 -1.44 -3.75
N TRP A 74 -12.36 -1.87 -3.62
CA TRP A 74 -13.24 -1.39 -2.56
C TRP A 74 -14.18 -2.46 -2.05
N ARG A 75 -14.60 -2.32 -0.80
CA ARG A 75 -15.62 -3.18 -0.18
C ARG A 75 -16.49 -2.33 0.71
N LEU A 76 -17.78 -2.21 0.40
CA LEU A 76 -18.70 -1.49 1.28
C LEU A 76 -18.95 -2.30 2.56
N ALA A 77 -19.36 -1.62 3.63
CA ALA A 77 -19.59 -2.25 4.94
C ALA A 77 -20.58 -3.44 4.88
N GLY A 78 -21.55 -3.40 3.95
CA GLY A 78 -22.53 -4.47 3.73
C GLY A 78 -22.20 -5.46 2.62
N ASP A 79 -21.07 -5.29 1.91
CA ASP A 79 -20.67 -6.20 0.84
C ASP A 79 -20.07 -7.49 1.42
N ASP A 80 -20.22 -8.59 0.71
CA ASP A 80 -19.64 -9.91 1.03
C ASP A 80 -18.31 -10.16 0.30
N ARG A 81 -17.90 -9.27 -0.62
CA ARG A 81 -16.71 -9.43 -1.47
C ARG A 81 -16.07 -8.07 -1.78
N TRP A 82 -14.78 -8.10 -2.13
CA TRP A 82 -14.12 -6.95 -2.74
C TRP A 82 -14.63 -6.72 -4.17
N ARG A 83 -14.69 -5.47 -4.58
CA ARG A 83 -14.96 -5.01 -5.94
C ARG A 83 -13.76 -4.23 -6.46
N ALA A 84 -13.67 -4.12 -7.77
CA ALA A 84 -12.70 -3.31 -8.50
C ALA A 84 -13.41 -2.69 -9.71
N GLY A 85 -12.68 -1.86 -10.46
CA GLY A 85 -13.16 -1.21 -11.67
C GLY A 85 -13.89 -2.14 -12.64
N GLU A 86 -14.98 -1.66 -13.22
CA GLU A 86 -15.75 -2.40 -14.22
C GLU A 86 -15.12 -2.24 -15.63
N HIS A 87 -15.29 -3.26 -16.48
CA HIS A 87 -14.85 -3.24 -17.89
C HIS A 87 -13.37 -2.93 -18.14
N ILE A 88 -12.49 -3.19 -17.16
CA ILE A 88 -11.04 -3.04 -17.34
C ILE A 88 -10.56 -4.01 -18.43
N ALA A 89 -9.99 -3.46 -19.50
CA ALA A 89 -9.27 -4.24 -20.50
C ALA A 89 -7.80 -4.34 -20.09
N PHE A 90 -7.41 -5.45 -19.45
CA PHE A 90 -6.01 -5.66 -19.04
C PHE A 90 -5.07 -5.78 -20.25
N PRO A 91 -3.85 -5.24 -20.17
CA PRO A 91 -2.87 -5.35 -21.24
C PRO A 91 -2.43 -6.82 -21.44
N GLN A 92 -2.02 -7.15 -22.66
CA GLN A 92 -1.41 -8.45 -22.90
C GLN A 92 -0.05 -8.55 -22.18
N PRO A 93 0.28 -9.69 -21.56
CA PRO A 93 1.59 -9.92 -20.98
C PRO A 93 2.71 -9.69 -22.00
N ARG A 94 3.74 -8.94 -21.61
CA ARG A 94 4.94 -8.68 -22.42
C ARG A 94 5.92 -9.86 -22.46
N GLY A 95 5.67 -10.88 -21.64
CA GLY A 95 6.46 -12.09 -21.57
C GLY A 95 5.95 -13.02 -20.48
N ALA A 96 6.58 -14.18 -20.31
CA ALA A 96 6.19 -15.18 -19.32
C ALA A 96 6.30 -14.72 -17.85
N TYR A 97 7.04 -13.63 -17.61
CA TYR A 97 7.28 -13.04 -16.29
C TYR A 97 6.44 -11.77 -16.03
N ASP A 98 5.64 -11.33 -17.01
CA ASP A 98 4.72 -10.19 -16.86
C ASP A 98 3.36 -10.71 -16.36
N THR A 99 3.32 -11.07 -15.07
CA THR A 99 2.17 -11.74 -14.44
C THR A 99 1.28 -10.79 -13.64
N ASP A 100 1.73 -9.56 -13.40
CA ASP A 100 1.05 -8.57 -12.60
C ASP A 100 0.99 -7.23 -13.36
N PRO A 101 0.02 -7.07 -14.28
CA PRO A 101 -0.05 -5.87 -15.11
C PRO A 101 -0.51 -4.62 -14.35
N ASP A 102 -1.07 -4.76 -13.15
CA ASP A 102 -1.68 -3.68 -12.36
C ASP A 102 -1.01 -3.43 -11.00
N GLY A 103 0.00 -4.24 -10.64
CA GLY A 103 0.76 -4.12 -9.41
C GLY A 103 0.04 -4.66 -8.17
N SER A 104 -1.11 -5.34 -8.34
CA SER A 104 -1.90 -5.82 -7.21
C SER A 104 -1.17 -6.86 -6.35
N GLY A 105 -0.12 -7.49 -6.87
CA GLY A 105 0.80 -8.38 -6.13
C GLY A 105 1.50 -7.68 -4.96
N LEU A 106 1.63 -6.35 -4.99
CA LEU A 106 2.13 -5.57 -3.84
C LEU A 106 1.28 -5.75 -2.57
N LEU A 107 0.01 -6.12 -2.72
CA LEU A 107 -0.91 -6.38 -1.61
C LEU A 107 -0.69 -7.75 -0.96
N GLU A 108 0.10 -8.64 -1.55
CA GLU A 108 0.29 -9.98 -0.99
C GLU A 108 0.91 -9.94 0.42
N ILE A 109 1.64 -8.88 0.76
CA ILE A 109 2.17 -8.68 2.12
C ILE A 109 1.07 -8.61 3.19
N LEU A 110 -0.17 -8.28 2.82
CA LEU A 110 -1.31 -8.17 3.73
C LEU A 110 -1.99 -9.50 4.04
N LEU A 111 -1.51 -10.62 3.49
CA LEU A 111 -2.04 -11.95 3.75
C LEU A 111 -1.68 -12.43 5.17
N ASP A 112 -2.23 -13.60 5.55
CA ASP A 112 -2.20 -14.11 6.93
C ASP A 112 -0.77 -14.33 7.50
N ASP A 113 0.25 -14.30 6.64
CA ASP A 113 1.68 -14.45 6.92
C ASP A 113 2.46 -13.12 6.84
N ILE A 114 1.80 -11.98 7.09
CA ILE A 114 2.36 -10.62 6.99
C ILE A 114 3.75 -10.43 7.63
N ALA A 115 4.03 -11.04 8.78
CA ALA A 115 5.33 -10.91 9.44
C ALA A 115 6.44 -11.59 8.61
N ASP A 116 6.21 -12.82 8.17
CA ASP A 116 7.15 -13.57 7.34
C ASP A 116 7.33 -12.88 5.97
N ARG A 117 6.23 -12.41 5.36
CA ARG A 117 6.29 -11.68 4.10
C ARG A 117 7.04 -10.35 4.21
N TYR A 118 6.89 -9.61 5.30
CA TYR A 118 7.66 -8.39 5.51
C TYR A 118 9.15 -8.69 5.72
N VAL A 119 9.50 -9.77 6.42
CA VAL A 119 10.91 -10.19 6.56
C VAL A 119 11.51 -10.49 5.20
N SER A 120 10.84 -11.30 4.36
CA SER A 120 11.30 -11.57 2.99
C SER A 120 11.40 -10.30 2.15
N PHE A 121 10.39 -9.42 2.21
CA PHE A 121 10.42 -8.13 1.54
C PHE A 121 11.61 -7.27 1.98
N ALA A 122 11.90 -7.17 3.29
CA ALA A 122 13.02 -6.38 3.79
C ALA A 122 14.37 -6.93 3.34
N GLN A 123 14.51 -8.27 3.26
CA GLN A 123 15.71 -8.92 2.74
C GLN A 123 15.88 -8.66 1.25
N ASP A 124 14.83 -8.81 0.45
CA ASP A 124 14.91 -8.71 -1.00
C ASP A 124 14.99 -7.24 -1.48
N HIS A 125 14.25 -6.33 -0.85
CA HIS A 125 14.09 -4.94 -1.29
C HIS A 125 15.07 -3.97 -0.63
N HIS A 126 15.31 -4.12 0.67
CA HIS A 126 16.22 -3.26 1.42
C HIS A 126 17.61 -3.88 1.62
N GLU A 127 17.81 -5.13 1.21
CA GLU A 127 19.06 -5.88 1.40
C GLU A 127 19.47 -5.96 2.89
N VAL A 128 18.48 -6.03 3.80
CA VAL A 128 18.73 -6.12 5.25
C VAL A 128 18.08 -7.35 5.88
N ASP A 129 18.80 -7.94 6.83
CA ASP A 129 18.24 -8.94 7.74
C ASP A 129 17.57 -8.25 8.92
N VAL A 130 16.26 -8.47 9.07
CA VAL A 130 15.45 -7.95 10.19
C VAL A 130 15.07 -9.08 11.14
N ASP A 131 15.04 -8.81 12.45
CA ASP A 131 14.60 -9.79 13.45
C ASP A 131 13.09 -10.06 13.29
N PRO A 132 12.67 -11.31 12.96
CA PRO A 132 11.25 -11.64 12.83
C PRO A 132 10.43 -11.33 14.08
N ARG A 133 11.04 -11.42 15.28
CA ARG A 133 10.35 -11.09 16.55
C ARG A 133 10.01 -9.61 16.67
N ALA A 134 10.84 -8.75 16.12
CA ALA A 134 10.59 -7.32 16.08
C ALA A 134 9.47 -7.00 15.07
N VAL A 135 9.47 -7.65 13.90
CA VAL A 135 8.39 -7.52 12.91
C VAL A 135 7.06 -8.02 13.47
N GLU A 136 7.03 -9.21 14.08
CA GLU A 136 5.85 -9.76 14.77
C GLU A 136 5.31 -8.79 15.84
N HIS A 137 6.21 -8.08 16.55
CA HIS A 137 5.81 -7.08 17.54
C HIS A 137 5.07 -5.90 16.93
N VAL A 138 5.55 -5.40 15.80
CA VAL A 138 4.94 -4.28 15.08
C VAL A 138 3.61 -4.69 14.45
N VAL A 139 3.59 -5.84 13.77
CA VAL A 139 2.36 -6.41 13.16
C VAL A 139 1.26 -6.63 14.20
N ALA A 140 1.62 -7.12 15.39
CA ALA A 140 0.67 -7.33 16.48
C ALA A 140 0.20 -6.03 17.16
N HIS A 141 0.59 -4.86 16.63
CA HIS A 141 0.26 -3.53 17.14
C HIS A 141 0.59 -3.34 18.62
N ARG A 142 1.67 -3.98 19.08
CA ARG A 142 2.15 -3.83 20.46
C ARG A 142 2.91 -2.51 20.63
N PRO A 143 2.90 -1.89 21.82
CA PRO A 143 3.58 -0.62 22.05
C PRO A 143 5.07 -0.67 21.68
N LEU A 144 5.56 0.33 20.94
CA LEU A 144 6.98 0.41 20.58
C LEU A 144 7.85 0.63 21.81
N THR A 145 9.01 -0.01 21.79
CA THR A 145 10.08 0.16 22.78
C THR A 145 11.39 0.39 22.04
N ASP A 146 12.38 1.00 22.71
CA ASP A 146 13.72 1.16 22.11
C ASP A 146 14.35 -0.18 21.73
N VAL A 147 14.03 -1.26 22.46
CA VAL A 147 14.52 -2.61 22.13
C VAL A 147 13.99 -3.06 20.77
N VAL A 148 12.68 -2.92 20.54
CA VAL A 148 12.04 -3.32 19.27
C VAL A 148 12.51 -2.43 18.12
N VAL A 149 12.57 -1.11 18.34
CA VAL A 149 13.02 -0.16 17.31
C VAL A 149 14.47 -0.43 16.91
N ARG A 150 15.37 -0.65 17.88
CA ARG A 150 16.79 -0.93 17.60
C ARG A 150 17.04 -2.28 16.96
N ALA A 151 16.14 -3.25 17.15
CA ALA A 151 16.20 -4.53 16.45
C ALA A 151 15.90 -4.40 14.95
N LEU A 152 15.15 -3.35 14.54
CA LEU A 152 14.86 -3.04 13.14
C LEU A 152 15.86 -2.03 12.55
N ASN A 153 16.24 -1.02 13.33
CA ASN A 153 17.24 -0.01 12.94
C ASN A 153 18.05 0.41 14.17
N ALA A 154 19.31 -0.01 14.23
CA ALA A 154 20.19 0.20 15.38
C ALA A 154 20.42 1.68 15.76
N GLU A 155 20.24 2.60 14.82
CA GLU A 155 20.41 4.04 15.03
C GLU A 155 19.12 4.73 15.49
N ALA A 156 17.97 4.07 15.35
CA ALA A 156 16.69 4.63 15.71
C ALA A 156 16.39 4.49 17.22
N THR A 157 15.55 5.40 17.71
CA THR A 157 14.99 5.38 19.07
C THR A 157 13.53 5.75 19.02
N VAL A 158 12.75 5.29 20.00
CA VAL A 158 11.34 5.68 20.12
C VAL A 158 11.18 7.20 20.22
N SER A 159 12.07 7.87 20.96
CA SER A 159 12.04 9.34 21.05
C SER A 159 12.31 10.02 19.71
N GLY A 160 13.17 9.44 18.87
CA GLY A 160 13.45 9.95 17.53
C GLY A 160 12.28 9.77 16.56
N LEU A 161 11.43 8.77 16.79
CA LEU A 161 10.25 8.45 15.97
C LEU A 161 8.96 9.09 16.50
N TYR A 162 9.03 9.96 17.51
CA TYR A 162 7.83 10.46 18.20
C TYR A 162 6.84 11.14 17.25
N GLU A 163 7.33 12.00 16.34
CA GLU A 163 6.49 12.71 15.39
C GLU A 163 5.76 11.74 14.45
N ASP A 164 6.48 10.77 13.89
CA ASP A 164 5.93 9.76 12.98
C ASP A 164 4.89 8.88 13.68
N VAL A 165 5.22 8.40 14.88
CA VAL A 165 4.35 7.52 15.66
C VAL A 165 3.09 8.25 16.12
N ALA A 166 3.20 9.52 16.51
CA ALA A 166 2.06 10.35 16.85
C ALA A 166 1.17 10.63 15.63
N ALA A 167 1.75 10.86 14.46
CA ALA A 167 1.02 11.11 13.22
C ALA A 167 0.14 9.93 12.80
N ILE A 168 0.64 8.69 12.96
CA ILE A 168 -0.10 7.47 12.60
C ILE A 168 -0.88 6.84 13.77
N GLY A 169 -0.79 7.43 14.97
CA GLY A 169 -1.47 6.94 16.18
C GLY A 169 -0.98 5.58 16.67
N TYR A 170 0.28 5.22 16.43
CA TYR A 170 0.83 3.93 16.85
C TYR A 170 1.19 3.96 18.36
N PRO A 171 0.95 2.88 19.14
CA PRO A 171 1.20 2.89 20.58
C PRO A 171 2.68 2.92 20.95
N ILE A 172 3.05 3.67 21.98
CA ILE A 172 4.39 3.70 22.60
C ILE A 172 4.29 3.19 24.04
N ALA A 173 5.26 2.38 24.48
CA ALA A 173 5.35 1.98 25.88
C ALA A 173 5.70 3.19 26.76
N ALA A 174 4.97 3.34 27.87
CA ALA A 174 5.18 4.41 28.84
C ALA A 174 6.55 4.33 29.54
#